data_AF-A0A0M3KJK7-F1
#
_entry.id   AF-A0A0M3KJK7-F1
#
_cell.length_a   1.000
_cell.length_b   1.000
_cell.length_c   1.000
_cell.angle_alpha   90.00
_cell.angle_beta   90.00
_cell.angle_gamma   90.00
#
_symmetry.space_group_name_H-M   'P 1'
#
loop_
_entity.id
_entity.type
_entity.pdbx_description
1 polymer ?
#
loop_
_entity_poly.entity_id
_entity_poly.type
_entity_poly.pdbx_seq_one_letter_code
_entity_poly.pdbx_strand_id
1 'polypeptide(L)' 'MFRPGGSHSKMVNGNDEKKDDYYEILGVPKNATEQQIKNSYRKLALKYHPDRNPGDQK' A
#
# COMPACT_ATOMS: atom_id res chain seq x y z
N MET A 1 -25.00 17.82 -22.00
CA MET A 1 -24.69 17.63 -20.57
C MET A 1 -23.71 16.47 -20.43
N PHE A 2 -22.40 16.74 -20.59
CA PHE A 2 -21.36 15.71 -20.58
C PHE A 2 -20.64 15.73 -19.24
N ARG A 3 -20.63 14.61 -18.51
CA ARG A 3 -19.81 14.40 -17.33
C ARG A 3 -18.42 13.95 -17.84
N PRO A 4 -17.33 14.72 -17.67
CA PRO A 4 -16.02 14.23 -18.04
C PRO A 4 -15.59 13.14 -17.04
N GLY A 5 -15.20 11.99 -17.60
CA GLY A 5 -14.92 10.76 -16.88
C GLY A 5 -13.73 10.85 -15.93
N GLY A 6 -13.91 10.29 -14.74
CA GLY A 6 -12.80 9.78 -13.95
C GLY A 6 -12.38 8.42 -14.49
N SER A 7 -11.09 8.26 -14.75
CA SER A 7 -10.40 6.99 -14.49
C SER A 7 -8.90 7.23 -14.42
N HIS A 8 -8.39 7.21 -13.19
CA HIS A 8 -6.97 7.26 -12.85
C HIS A 8 -6.36 5.90 -13.20
N SER A 9 -6.11 5.62 -14.48
CA SER A 9 -5.45 4.37 -14.90
C SER A 9 -3.93 4.54 -14.80
N LYS A 10 -3.39 4.23 -13.61
CA LYS A 10 -1.94 4.10 -13.41
C LYS A 10 -1.54 2.69 -13.81
N MET A 11 -0.83 2.59 -14.92
CA MET A 11 -0.20 1.37 -15.42
C MET A 11 0.87 0.95 -14.40
N VAL A 12 0.82 -0.28 -13.88
CA VAL A 12 1.95 -0.88 -13.16
C VAL A 12 2.47 -2.04 -14.01
N ASN A 13 3.71 -1.87 -14.49
CA ASN A 13 4.47 -2.87 -15.23
C ASN A 13 5.01 -3.90 -14.23
N GLY A 14 4.82 -5.19 -14.54
CA GLY A 14 5.46 -6.28 -13.82
C GLY A 14 6.94 -6.42 -14.13
N ASN A 15 7.56 -7.36 -13.40
CA ASN A 15 8.94 -7.87 -13.46
C ASN A 15 9.93 -7.12 -12.54
N ASP A 16 10.31 -7.71 -11.39
CA ASP A 16 11.69 -8.14 -11.08
C ASP A 16 11.66 -9.15 -9.91
N GLU A 17 12.52 -10.17 -9.96
CA GLU A 17 12.56 -11.26 -8.98
C GLU A 17 13.16 -10.83 -7.62
N LYS A 18 12.43 -11.13 -6.54
CA LYS A 18 12.91 -11.31 -5.15
C LYS A 18 13.66 -10.16 -4.45
N LYS A 19 13.44 -8.92 -4.87
CA LYS A 19 13.75 -7.72 -4.05
C LYS A 19 12.56 -6.78 -3.87
N ASP A 20 11.48 -7.04 -4.60
CA ASP A 20 10.32 -6.16 -4.66
C ASP A 20 9.27 -6.50 -3.63
N ASP A 21 9.39 -7.67 -3.01
CA ASP A 21 8.44 -8.14 -2.01
C ASP A 21 8.31 -7.13 -0.87
N TYR A 22 9.39 -6.46 -0.44
CA TYR A 22 9.31 -5.46 0.65
C TYR A 22 8.44 -4.25 0.31
N TYR A 23 8.61 -3.70 -0.89
CA TYR A 23 7.85 -2.54 -1.34
C TYR A 23 6.41 -2.95 -1.69
N GLU A 24 6.21 -4.14 -2.26
CA GLU A 24 4.90 -4.75 -2.52
C GLU A 24 4.11 -5.05 -1.23
N ILE A 25 4.75 -5.63 -0.20
CA ILE A 25 4.15 -5.88 1.12
C ILE A 25 3.69 -4.58 1.76
N LEU A 26 4.48 -3.52 1.63
CA LEU A 26 4.14 -2.18 2.11
C LEU A 26 3.13 -1.45 1.20
N GLY A 27 2.81 -2.01 0.01
CA GLY A 27 1.93 -1.40 -0.98
C GLY A 27 2.45 -0.09 -1.54
N VAL A 28 3.78 0.06 -1.60
CA VAL A 28 4.46 1.27 -2.08
C VAL A 28 5.29 0.94 -3.31
N PRO A 29 5.46 1.89 -4.25
CA PRO A 29 6.31 1.64 -5.41
C PRO A 29 7.79 1.63 -5.01
N LYS A 30 8.66 1.00 -5.82
CA LYS A 30 10.12 0.94 -5.56
C LYS A 30 10.78 2.32 -5.50
N ASN A 31 10.17 3.33 -6.13
CA ASN A 31 10.59 4.73 -6.09
C ASN A 31 9.92 5.54 -4.96
N ALA A 32 9.25 4.88 -4.01
CA ALA A 32 8.62 5.54 -2.89
C ALA A 32 9.66 6.22 -2.00
N THR A 33 9.33 7.43 -1.54
CA THR A 33 10.14 8.14 -0.57
C THR A 33 9.95 7.58 0.83
N GLU A 34 10.91 7.79 1.72
CA GLU A 34 10.81 7.38 3.12
C GLU A 34 9.53 7.88 3.81
N GLN A 35 9.02 9.06 3.42
CA GLN A 35 7.76 9.60 3.92
C GLN A 35 6.56 8.75 3.49
N GLN A 36 6.53 8.27 2.25
CA GLN A 36 5.48 7.38 1.75
C GLN A 36 5.54 6.02 2.44
N ILE A 37 6.75 5.46 2.60
CA ILE A 37 6.98 4.21 3.33
C ILE A 37 6.45 4.30 4.76
N LYS A 38 6.82 5.36 5.50
CA LYS A 38 6.37 5.59 6.88
C LYS A 38 4.85 5.77 6.98
N ASN A 39 4.23 6.43 6.01
CA ASN A 39 2.79 6.65 6.01
C ASN A 39 2.02 5.34 5.70
N SER A 40 2.45 4.58 4.69
CA SER A 40 1.86 3.28 4.37
C SER A 40 2.02 2.28 5.50
N TYR A 41 3.21 2.22 6.13
CA TYR A 41 3.46 1.39 7.31
C TYR A 41 2.50 1.71 8.46
N ARG A 42 2.31 3.00 8.78
CA ARG A 42 1.36 3.40 9.84
C ARG A 42 -0.07 2.96 9.52
N LYS A 43 -0.52 3.09 8.28
CA LYS A 43 -1.86 2.66 7.84
C LYS A 43 -2.03 1.14 7.93
N LEU A 44 -1.03 0.38 7.50
CA LEU A 44 -1.04 -1.08 7.59
C LEU A 44 -0.99 -1.55 9.05
N ALA A 45 -0.12 -0.94 9.87
CA ALA A 45 -0.01 -1.23 11.28
C ALA A 45 -1.33 -0.99 11.99
N LEU A 46 -2.04 0.11 11.71
CA LEU A 46 -3.36 0.39 12.27
C LEU A 46 -4.43 -0.61 11.82
N LYS A 47 -4.34 -1.10 10.57
CA LYS A 47 -5.28 -2.10 10.01
C LYS A 47 -5.10 -3.47 10.64
N TYR A 48 -3.86 -3.85 10.93
CA TYR A 48 -3.50 -5.13 11.56
C TYR A 48 -3.19 -4.98 13.06
N HIS A 49 -3.49 -3.83 13.67
CA HIS A 49 -3.12 -3.58 15.05
C HIS A 49 -4.01 -4.42 15.99
N PRO A 50 -3.43 -5.28 16.84
CA PRO A 50 -4.22 -6.09 17.76
C PRO A 50 -4.96 -5.23 18.80
N ASP A 51 -4.42 -4.06 19.16
CA ASP A 51 -5.08 -3.10 20.09
C ASP A 51 -6.41 -2.53 19.54
N ARG A 52 -6.56 -2.40 18.22
CA ARG A 52 -7.79 -1.87 17.59
C ARG A 52 -8.73 -2.98 17.10
N ASN A 53 -8.25 -4.22 17.06
CA ASN A 53 -9.05 -5.44 16.90
C ASN A 53 -8.88 -6.33 18.15
N PRO A 54 -9.47 -5.97 19.30
CA PRO A 54 -9.44 -6.78 20.52
C PRO A 54 -10.19 -8.13 20.41
N GLY A 55 -10.44 -8.62 19.20
CA GLY A 55 -11.22 -9.83 18.91
C GLY A 55 -10.42 -11.05 18.46
N ASP A 56 -9.09 -10.97 18.34
CA ASP A 56 -8.27 -12.15 18.03
C ASP A 56 -7.11 -12.26 19.03
N GLN A 57 -7.50 -12.41 20.30
CA GLN A 57 -6.66 -13.05 21.30
C GLN A 57 -6.71 -14.55 20.99
N LYS A 58 -5.66 -15.07 20.35
CA LYS A 58 -5.39 -16.50 20.34
C LYS A 58 -4.40 -16.85 21.44
#